data_AF-A0AAE6FZI0-F1
#
_entry.id   AF-A0AAE6FZI0-F1
#
_cell.length_a   1.000
_cell.length_b   1.000
_cell.length_c   1.000
_cell.angle_alpha   90.00
_cell.angle_beta   90.00
_cell.angle_gamma   90.00
#
_symmetry.space_group_name_H-M   'P 1'
#
loop_
_entity.id
_entity.type
_entity.pdbx_description
1 polymer ?
#
loop_
_entity_poly.entity_id
_entity_poly.type
_entity_poly.pdbx_seq_one_letter_code
_entity_poly.pdbx_strand_id
1 'polypeptide(L)'
;MADPTTSALETPDAEAVARLSYRRALARKKRKEREAAGEIKELNITAMMDMMTILLVFLLKSFASSSAAVTASEDVRPPVSSTRATPKDTVAVTITPRNVLVGEREVLRLQNGQFPADKVQGRLVLPLDAQLKKEVEKLKYIAARNPSAPFSGELSVIADKKIPYDMLLTVLYTAGQNELENYRFVVLQKEGE
;
A
#
# COMPACT_ATOMS: atom_id res chain seq x y z
N MET A 1 -57.79 -77.56 -32.22
CA MET A 1 -58.24 -77.84 -30.85
C MET A 1 -58.00 -76.56 -30.06
N ALA A 2 -59.08 -75.92 -29.62
CA ALA A 2 -59.08 -74.64 -28.92
C ALA A 2 -58.60 -74.81 -27.46
N ASP A 3 -57.89 -73.82 -26.91
CA ASP A 3 -58.50 -72.91 -25.92
C ASP A 3 -57.53 -71.78 -25.49
N PRO A 4 -58.07 -70.58 -25.15
CA PRO A 4 -57.31 -69.42 -24.72
C PRO A 4 -57.30 -69.29 -23.19
N THR A 5 -56.14 -69.21 -22.56
CA THR A 5 -56.05 -68.80 -21.15
C THR A 5 -55.80 -67.30 -21.04
N THR A 6 -56.92 -66.60 -20.91
CA THR A 6 -57.06 -65.20 -20.51
C THR A 6 -56.18 -64.86 -19.30
N SER A 7 -55.33 -63.85 -19.47
CA SER A 7 -54.60 -63.17 -18.39
C SER A 7 -55.61 -62.48 -17.46
N ALA A 8 -55.75 -62.99 -16.25
CA ALA A 8 -56.45 -62.31 -15.18
C ALA A 8 -55.47 -61.31 -14.53
N LEU A 9 -55.66 -60.03 -14.83
CA LEU A 9 -55.03 -58.92 -14.12
C LEU A 9 -55.58 -58.91 -12.68
N GLU A 10 -54.79 -59.40 -11.73
CA GLU A 10 -55.07 -59.21 -10.30
C GLU A 10 -55.06 -57.70 -10.01
N THR A 11 -56.25 -57.16 -9.72
CA THR A 11 -56.41 -55.78 -9.26
C THR A 11 -55.66 -55.62 -7.95
N PRO A 12 -54.80 -54.60 -7.80
CA PRO A 12 -54.05 -54.41 -6.57
C PRO A 12 -55.01 -54.19 -5.40
N ASP A 13 -54.86 -54.98 -4.34
CA ASP A 13 -55.65 -54.88 -3.11
C ASP A 13 -55.72 -53.41 -2.65
N ALA A 14 -56.93 -52.94 -2.34
CA ALA A 14 -57.18 -51.54 -1.97
C ALA A 14 -56.29 -51.05 -0.81
N GLU A 15 -55.90 -51.95 0.10
CA GLU A 15 -54.96 -51.67 1.19
C GLU A 15 -53.53 -51.40 0.71
N ALA A 16 -53.06 -52.10 -0.33
CA ALA A 16 -51.73 -51.89 -0.90
C ALA A 16 -51.63 -50.52 -1.58
N VAL A 17 -52.70 -50.11 -2.29
CA VAL A 17 -52.80 -48.78 -2.90
C VAL A 17 -52.81 -47.67 -1.84
N ALA A 18 -53.52 -47.87 -0.72
CA ALA A 18 -53.55 -46.93 0.39
C ALA A 18 -52.19 -46.81 1.12
N ARG A 19 -51.46 -47.91 1.31
CA ARG A 19 -50.11 -47.89 1.89
C ARG A 19 -49.12 -47.17 0.99
N LEU A 20 -49.20 -47.38 -0.33
CA LEU A 20 -48.35 -46.70 -1.31
C LEU A 20 -48.64 -45.19 -1.38
N SER A 21 -49.91 -44.79 -1.34
CA SER A 21 -50.30 -43.38 -1.34
C SER A 21 -49.87 -42.66 -0.05
N TYR A 22 -49.99 -43.33 1.10
CA TYR A 22 -49.52 -42.83 2.40
C TYR A 22 -47.99 -42.67 2.42
N ARG A 23 -47.23 -43.68 1.94
CA ARG A 23 -45.76 -43.58 1.82
C ARG A 23 -45.34 -42.46 0.86
N ARG A 24 -46.08 -42.26 -0.24
CA ARG A 24 -45.83 -41.19 -1.21
C ARG A 24 -46.15 -39.80 -0.63
N ALA A 25 -47.19 -39.70 0.20
CA ALA A 25 -47.54 -38.48 0.92
C ALA A 25 -46.48 -38.11 1.97
N LEU A 26 -45.98 -39.09 2.73
CA LEU A 26 -44.89 -38.87 3.68
C LEU A 26 -43.58 -38.46 3.00
N ALA A 27 -43.24 -39.07 1.86
CA ALA A 27 -42.06 -38.70 1.09
C ALA A 27 -42.18 -37.26 0.54
N ARG A 28 -43.36 -36.85 0.07
CA ARG A 28 -43.63 -35.48 -0.37
C ARG A 28 -43.53 -34.47 0.77
N LYS A 29 -44.07 -34.79 1.95
CA LYS A 29 -43.98 -33.95 3.15
C LYS A 29 -42.52 -33.73 3.57
N LYS A 30 -41.73 -34.80 3.62
CA LYS A 30 -40.31 -34.76 3.98
C LYS A 30 -39.46 -33.97 2.96
N ARG A 31 -39.82 -33.99 1.67
CA ARG A 31 -39.17 -33.19 0.64
C ARG A 31 -39.46 -31.70 0.81
N LYS A 32 -40.73 -31.35 1.08
CA LYS A 32 -41.17 -29.97 1.32
C LYS A 32 -40.53 -29.37 2.58
N GLU A 33 -40.35 -30.16 3.64
CA GLU A 33 -39.63 -29.73 4.86
C GLU A 33 -38.14 -29.46 4.61
N ARG A 34 -37.49 -30.23 3.74
CA ARG A 34 -36.10 -29.99 3.35
C ARG A 34 -35.94 -28.76 2.46
N GLU A 35 -36.90 -28.53 1.56
CA GLU A 35 -36.94 -27.34 0.71
C GLU A 35 -37.15 -26.07 1.55
N ALA A 36 -38.03 -26.13 2.57
CA ALA A 36 -38.23 -25.04 3.52
C ALA A 36 -37.03 -24.76 4.44
N ALA A 37 -36.18 -25.77 4.71
CA ALA A 37 -34.94 -25.60 5.46
C ALA A 37 -33.78 -25.03 4.62
N GLY A 38 -33.89 -25.06 3.28
CA GLY A 38 -32.92 -24.49 2.35
C GLY A 38 -33.18 -23.04 1.97
N GLU A 39 -34.32 -22.47 2.36
CA GLU A 39 -34.58 -21.05 2.24
C GLU A 39 -33.78 -20.31 3.33
N ILE A 40 -32.65 -19.73 2.93
CA ILE A 40 -31.84 -18.83 3.78
C ILE A 40 -32.73 -17.62 4.10
N LYS A 41 -33.42 -17.70 5.23
CA LYS A 41 -34.43 -16.70 5.64
C LYS A 41 -33.81 -15.44 6.24
N GLU A 42 -32.52 -15.49 6.58
CA GLU A 42 -31.80 -14.41 7.24
C GLU A 42 -30.36 -14.33 6.69
N LEU A 43 -29.93 -13.13 6.33
CA LEU A 43 -28.55 -12.86 5.90
C LEU A 43 -27.61 -13.16 7.07
N ASN A 44 -26.54 -13.94 6.82
CA ASN A 44 -25.58 -14.29 7.87
C ASN A 44 -24.61 -13.13 8.14
N ILE A 45 -25.04 -12.15 8.92
CA ILE A 45 -24.30 -10.91 9.23
C ILE A 45 -22.96 -11.22 9.91
N THR A 46 -22.86 -12.33 10.66
CA THR A 46 -21.60 -12.73 11.31
C THR A 46 -20.49 -13.03 10.31
N ALA A 47 -20.81 -13.75 9.23
CA ALA A 47 -19.85 -14.06 8.16
C ALA A 47 -19.48 -12.81 7.33
N MET A 48 -20.40 -11.85 7.16
CA MET A 48 -20.12 -10.61 6.45
C MET A 48 -19.27 -9.64 7.28
N MET A 49 -19.52 -9.57 8.58
CA MET A 49 -18.71 -8.80 9.52
C MET A 49 -17.26 -9.29 9.49
N ASP A 50 -17.04 -10.60 9.48
CA ASP A 50 -15.70 -11.20 9.41
C ASP A 50 -14.96 -10.78 8.13
N MET A 51 -15.59 -10.89 6.96
CA MET A 51 -15.00 -10.44 5.68
C MET A 51 -14.63 -8.95 5.70
N MET A 52 -15.51 -8.08 6.19
CA MET A 52 -15.23 -6.64 6.32
C MET A 52 -14.04 -6.37 7.25
N THR A 53 -13.97 -7.08 8.38
CA THR A 53 -12.87 -6.90 9.34
C THR A 53 -11.53 -7.42 8.79
N ILE A 54 -11.51 -8.55 8.07
CA ILE A 54 -10.31 -9.07 7.40
C ILE A 54 -9.79 -8.05 6.37
N LEU A 55 -10.66 -7.48 5.54
CA LEU A 55 -10.29 -6.46 4.57
C LEU A 55 -9.76 -5.20 5.25
N LEU A 56 -10.38 -4.75 6.33
CA LEU A 56 -9.93 -3.57 7.07
C LEU A 56 -8.55 -3.77 7.69
N VAL A 57 -8.31 -4.91 8.34
CA VAL A 57 -6.99 -5.25 8.92
C VAL A 57 -5.93 -5.38 7.83
N PHE A 58 -6.28 -6.00 6.70
CA PHE A 58 -5.41 -6.11 5.53
C PHE A 58 -5.06 -4.73 4.96
N LEU A 59 -6.04 -3.84 4.80
CA LEU A 59 -5.83 -2.48 4.32
C LEU A 59 -5.01 -1.65 5.31
N LEU A 60 -5.30 -1.73 6.61
CA LEU A 60 -4.49 -1.08 7.65
C LEU A 60 -3.04 -1.55 7.59
N LYS A 61 -2.79 -2.87 7.43
CA LYS A 61 -1.44 -3.41 7.28
C LYS A 61 -0.76 -2.95 5.99
N SER A 62 -1.47 -2.97 4.86
CA SER A 62 -0.94 -2.58 3.55
C SER A 62 -0.60 -1.09 3.51
N PHE A 63 -1.49 -0.24 4.02
CA PHE A 63 -1.29 1.20 4.06
C PHE A 63 -0.24 1.60 5.10
N ALA A 64 -0.19 0.95 6.26
CA ALA A 64 0.90 1.15 7.21
C ALA A 64 2.27 0.73 6.67
N SER A 65 2.33 -0.24 5.73
CA SER A 65 3.57 -0.62 5.05
C SER A 65 3.95 0.30 3.88
N SER A 66 2.99 1.09 3.39
CA SER A 66 3.19 2.05 2.32
C SER A 66 3.52 3.43 2.90
N SER A 67 4.64 3.53 3.64
CA SER A 67 5.26 4.84 3.96
C SER A 67 5.80 5.56 2.71
N ALA A 68 5.72 4.91 1.53
CA ALA A 68 6.23 5.39 0.26
C ALA A 68 5.19 6.14 -0.60
N ALA A 69 4.16 6.73 0.00
CA ALA A 69 3.44 7.83 -0.66
C ALA A 69 4.35 9.07 -0.60
N VAL A 70 5.42 9.03 -1.39
CA VAL A 70 6.23 10.21 -1.70
C VAL A 70 5.24 11.20 -2.29
N THR A 71 4.93 12.25 -1.53
CA THR A 71 4.27 13.47 -2.00
C THR A 71 5.20 14.10 -3.03
N ALA A 72 5.20 13.52 -4.24
CA ALA A 72 5.84 14.09 -5.41
C ALA A 72 5.14 15.43 -5.64
N SER A 73 5.75 16.49 -5.12
CA SER A 73 5.36 17.86 -5.43
C SER A 73 5.35 17.96 -6.95
N GLU A 74 4.26 18.47 -7.55
CA GLU A 74 4.00 18.48 -9.01
C GLU A 74 5.14 19.11 -9.85
N ASP A 75 6.09 19.80 -9.20
CA ASP A 75 7.23 20.48 -9.79
C ASP A 75 8.53 19.65 -9.89
N VAL A 76 8.56 18.37 -9.48
CA VAL A 76 9.79 17.56 -9.49
C VAL A 76 9.71 16.46 -10.56
N ARG A 77 10.65 16.45 -11.50
CA ARG A 77 10.84 15.33 -12.46
C ARG A 77 12.19 14.63 -12.22
N PRO A 78 12.27 13.70 -11.26
CA PRO A 78 13.48 12.93 -11.02
C PRO A 78 13.90 12.09 -12.25
N PRO A 79 15.21 11.82 -12.42
CA PRO A 79 15.74 11.02 -13.52
C PRO A 79 15.26 9.58 -13.46
N VAL A 80 15.31 8.89 -14.60
CA VAL A 80 14.81 7.52 -14.71
C VAL A 80 15.80 6.43 -14.35
N SER A 81 15.41 5.49 -13.48
CA SER A 81 16.25 4.38 -13.01
C SER A 81 15.52 3.05 -12.93
N SER A 82 16.22 1.97 -13.24
CA SER A 82 15.75 0.59 -13.19
C SER A 82 15.87 -0.07 -11.80
N THR A 83 16.35 0.65 -10.78
CA THR A 83 16.66 0.08 -9.46
C THR A 83 15.50 0.19 -8.49
N ARG A 84 15.05 -0.95 -7.96
CA ARG A 84 13.95 -1.06 -6.99
C ARG A 84 14.53 -1.05 -5.56
N ALA A 85 14.54 0.12 -4.91
CA ALA A 85 14.87 0.23 -3.48
C ALA A 85 13.70 0.86 -2.73
N THR A 86 13.24 0.23 -1.65
CA THR A 86 12.22 0.83 -0.77
C THR A 86 12.79 2.10 -0.13
N PRO A 87 12.04 3.22 -0.14
CA PRO A 87 12.43 4.41 0.62
C PRO A 87 12.53 4.00 2.09
N LYS A 88 13.72 4.12 2.66
CA LYS A 88 13.89 4.05 4.13
C LYS A 88 13.59 5.45 4.67
N ASP A 89 13.01 5.54 5.86
CA ASP A 89 12.85 6.80 6.60
C ASP A 89 14.24 7.41 6.81
N THR A 90 14.60 8.31 5.92
CA THR A 90 15.89 8.98 5.83
C THR A 90 15.60 10.44 5.55
N VAL A 91 16.52 11.33 5.91
CA VAL A 91 16.35 12.75 5.60
C VAL A 91 16.32 12.88 4.08
N ALA A 92 15.18 13.31 3.54
CA ALA A 92 15.02 13.52 2.10
C ALA A 92 15.33 14.98 1.76
N VAL A 93 16.28 15.22 0.86
CA VAL A 93 16.55 16.53 0.28
C VAL A 93 16.07 16.52 -1.15
N THR A 94 15.12 17.39 -1.47
CA THR A 94 14.54 17.54 -2.80
C THR A 94 15.04 18.84 -3.42
N ILE A 95 15.75 18.73 -4.53
CA ILE A 95 16.29 19.86 -5.27
C ILE A 95 15.48 19.98 -6.56
N THR A 96 14.79 21.10 -6.72
CA THR A 96 14.03 21.45 -7.91
C THR A 96 14.71 22.62 -8.63
N PRO A 97 14.33 22.94 -9.87
CA PRO A 97 14.86 24.13 -10.56
C PRO A 97 14.50 25.47 -9.88
N ARG A 98 13.49 25.46 -8.98
CA ARG A 98 12.96 26.68 -8.33
C ARG A 98 13.32 26.78 -6.86
N ASN A 99 13.42 25.66 -6.16
CA ASN A 99 13.61 25.63 -4.71
C ASN A 99 14.28 24.34 -4.24
N VAL A 100 14.75 24.37 -3.00
CA VAL A 100 15.33 23.24 -2.28
C VAL A 100 14.49 22.98 -1.03
N LEU A 101 14.05 21.74 -0.89
CA LEU A 101 13.24 21.27 0.22
C LEU A 101 14.00 20.22 1.04
N VAL A 102 13.73 20.21 2.34
CA VAL A 102 14.16 19.15 3.27
C VAL A 102 12.89 18.53 3.85
N GLY A 103 12.61 17.27 3.50
CA GLY A 103 11.31 16.65 3.70
C GLY A 103 10.23 17.45 2.98
N GLU A 104 9.28 18.00 3.74
CA GLU A 104 8.16 18.80 3.24
C GLU A 104 8.38 20.32 3.37
N ARG A 105 9.50 20.76 3.94
CA ARG A 105 9.76 22.18 4.20
C ARG A 105 10.64 22.78 3.11
N GLU A 106 10.16 23.86 2.49
CA GLU A 106 10.99 24.71 1.62
C GLU A 106 12.02 25.46 2.47
N VAL A 107 13.29 25.23 2.17
CA VAL A 107 14.41 25.80 2.92
C VAL A 107 15.01 26.99 2.18
N LEU A 108 15.01 26.91 0.86
CA LEU A 108 15.61 27.92 0.02
C LEU A 108 14.93 27.99 -1.34
N ARG A 109 14.65 29.21 -1.79
CA ARG A 109 14.25 29.48 -3.17
C ARG A 109 15.47 29.86 -4.01
N LEU A 110 15.63 29.19 -5.15
CA LEU A 110 16.70 29.46 -6.11
C LEU A 110 16.36 30.71 -6.93
N GLN A 111 17.37 31.52 -7.22
CA GLN A 111 17.27 32.68 -8.09
C GLN A 111 17.98 32.35 -9.41
N ASN A 112 17.24 32.38 -10.52
CA ASN A 112 17.76 32.00 -11.86
C ASN A 112 18.40 30.59 -11.91
N GLY A 113 17.89 29.65 -11.10
CA GLY A 113 18.42 28.29 -11.04
C GLY A 113 19.78 28.19 -10.34
N GLN A 114 20.17 29.18 -9.54
CA GLN A 114 21.37 29.18 -8.70
C GLN A 114 21.04 29.51 -7.24
N PHE A 115 21.96 29.13 -6.35
CA PHE A 115 21.92 29.53 -4.96
C PHE A 115 22.18 31.04 -4.85
N PRO A 116 21.36 31.80 -4.09
CA PRO A 116 21.62 33.21 -3.86
C PRO A 116 22.92 33.38 -3.06
N ALA A 117 23.82 34.24 -3.55
CA ALA A 117 25.16 34.42 -3.00
C ALA A 117 25.14 34.77 -1.50
N ASP A 118 24.15 35.56 -1.07
CA ASP A 118 23.99 35.99 0.33
C ASP A 118 23.72 34.84 1.30
N LYS A 119 23.31 33.67 0.79
CA LYS A 119 22.97 32.48 1.59
C LYS A 119 24.04 31.39 1.49
N VAL A 120 25.11 31.62 0.73
CA VAL A 120 26.19 30.66 0.52
C VAL A 120 27.49 31.24 1.08
N GLN A 121 28.10 30.52 2.02
CA GLN A 121 29.44 30.83 2.53
C GLN A 121 30.40 29.78 1.99
N GLY A 122 31.15 30.13 0.93
CA GLY A 122 32.00 29.19 0.21
C GLY A 122 31.17 28.11 -0.48
N ARG A 123 31.15 26.89 0.08
CA ARG A 123 30.36 25.75 -0.42
C ARG A 123 29.26 25.32 0.54
N LEU A 124 29.07 26.06 1.63
CA LEU A 124 28.07 25.79 2.65
C LEU A 124 26.83 26.67 2.43
N VAL A 125 25.65 26.02 2.36
CA VAL A 125 24.36 26.70 2.22
C VAL A 125 23.77 26.88 3.61
N LEU A 126 23.82 28.10 4.16
CA LEU A 126 23.42 28.41 5.53
C LEU A 126 21.99 27.95 5.91
N PRO A 127 20.94 28.23 5.12
CA PRO A 127 19.59 27.81 5.50
C PRO A 127 19.43 26.29 5.44
N LEU A 128 20.13 25.62 4.53
CA LEU A 128 20.14 24.17 4.41
C LEU A 128 20.83 23.52 5.60
N ASP A 129 22.00 24.03 5.99
CA ASP A 129 22.73 23.61 7.18
C ASP A 129 21.86 23.67 8.45
N ALA A 130 21.26 24.82 8.70
CA ALA A 130 20.40 25.03 9.87
C ALA A 130 19.20 24.06 9.90
N GLN A 131 18.64 23.71 8.74
CA GLN A 131 17.50 22.80 8.66
C GLN A 131 17.93 21.34 8.78
N LEU A 132 19.04 20.94 8.15
CA LEU A 132 19.58 19.59 8.25
C LEU A 132 20.01 19.28 9.68
N LYS A 133 20.67 20.21 10.36
CA LYS A 133 21.08 20.07 11.76
C LYS A 133 19.89 19.76 12.67
N LYS A 134 18.78 20.49 12.50
CA LYS A 134 17.54 20.26 13.26
C LYS A 134 16.96 18.87 13.01
N GLU A 135 16.95 18.42 11.77
CA GLU A 135 16.41 17.09 11.44
C GLU A 135 17.31 15.97 11.96
N VAL A 136 18.64 16.13 11.88
CA VAL A 136 19.62 15.19 12.44
C VAL A 136 19.51 15.12 13.96
N GLU A 137 19.42 16.25 14.65
CA GLU A 137 19.22 16.29 16.11
C GLU A 137 17.93 15.58 16.52
N LYS A 138 16.84 15.81 15.79
CA LYS A 138 15.55 15.12 16.00
C LYS A 138 15.67 13.61 15.80
N LEU A 139 16.36 13.16 14.75
CA LEU A 139 16.58 11.73 14.51
C LEU A 139 17.45 11.10 15.59
N LYS A 140 18.51 11.77 16.05
CA LYS A 140 19.34 11.31 17.17
C LYS A 140 18.54 11.20 18.47
N TYR A 141 17.67 12.16 18.75
CA TYR A 141 16.78 12.11 19.91
C TYR A 141 15.80 10.92 19.87
N ILE A 142 15.27 10.60 18.69
CA ILE A 142 14.43 9.42 18.49
C ILE A 142 15.25 8.14 18.67
N ALA A 143 16.43 8.06 18.06
CA ALA A 143 17.33 6.90 18.17
C ALA A 143 17.75 6.62 19.62
N ALA A 144 17.97 7.66 20.43
CA ALA A 144 18.29 7.52 21.85
C ALA A 144 17.14 6.90 22.67
N ARG A 145 15.89 7.02 22.21
CA ARG A 145 14.69 6.52 22.90
C ARG A 145 14.13 5.24 22.31
N ASN A 146 14.50 4.93 21.07
CA ASN A 146 14.00 3.77 20.34
C ASN A 146 15.16 2.96 19.75
N PRO A 147 15.60 1.87 20.43
CA PRO A 147 16.67 1.00 19.94
C PRO A 147 16.36 0.33 18.59
N SER A 148 15.08 0.27 18.19
CA SER A 148 14.66 -0.31 16.92
C SER A 148 14.90 0.58 15.70
N ALA A 149 15.26 1.86 15.90
CA ALA A 149 15.51 2.82 14.83
C ALA A 149 16.81 3.60 15.06
N PRO A 150 17.99 2.99 14.80
CA PRO A 150 19.27 3.68 14.93
C PRO A 150 19.42 4.78 13.87
N PHE A 151 20.08 5.88 14.24
CA PHE A 151 20.48 6.92 13.30
C PHE A 151 21.56 6.36 12.35
N SER A 152 21.24 6.25 11.06
CA SER A 152 22.11 5.65 10.05
C SER A 152 22.98 6.66 9.28
N GLY A 153 22.80 7.97 9.50
CA GLY A 153 23.49 9.01 8.73
C GLY A 153 23.18 8.95 7.22
N GLU A 154 22.07 8.31 6.82
CA GLU A 154 21.67 8.18 5.41
C GLU A 154 20.83 9.42 4.98
N LEU A 155 21.22 10.03 3.86
CA LEU A 155 20.51 11.09 3.18
C LEU A 155 19.96 10.59 1.83
N SER A 156 18.66 10.77 1.61
CA SER A 156 18.04 10.56 0.31
C SER A 156 18.05 11.85 -0.49
N VAL A 157 18.70 11.87 -1.64
CA VAL A 157 18.79 13.05 -2.52
C VAL A 157 17.92 12.84 -3.75
N ILE A 158 16.87 13.66 -3.87
CA ILE A 158 15.98 13.71 -5.03
C ILE A 158 16.33 14.99 -5.79
N ALA A 159 16.85 14.87 -7.02
CA ALA A 159 17.24 16.04 -7.81
C ALA A 159 16.61 15.96 -9.21
N ASP A 160 16.12 17.08 -9.73
CA ASP A 160 15.74 17.23 -11.14
C ASP A 160 16.93 17.07 -12.10
N LYS A 161 16.68 16.47 -13.27
CA LYS A 161 17.70 16.23 -14.30
C LYS A 161 18.40 17.50 -14.79
N LYS A 162 17.75 18.67 -14.73
CA LYS A 162 18.28 19.93 -15.24
C LYS A 162 19.22 20.65 -14.27
N ILE A 163 19.44 20.10 -13.07
CA ILE A 163 20.25 20.76 -12.06
C ILE A 163 21.75 20.64 -12.39
N PRO A 164 22.51 21.74 -12.34
CA PRO A 164 23.96 21.71 -12.48
C PRO A 164 24.63 20.82 -11.42
N TYR A 165 25.63 20.04 -11.86
CA TYR A 165 26.40 19.17 -10.97
C TYR A 165 27.06 19.91 -9.80
N ASP A 166 27.49 21.16 -10.02
CA ASP A 166 28.11 21.97 -8.98
C ASP A 166 27.15 22.31 -7.82
N MET A 167 25.87 22.51 -8.12
CA MET A 167 24.85 22.71 -7.09
C MET A 167 24.64 21.46 -6.27
N LEU A 168 24.58 20.30 -6.94
CA LEU A 168 24.45 19.01 -6.26
C LEU A 168 25.60 18.81 -5.28
N LEU A 169 26.84 19.07 -5.70
CA LEU A 169 28.02 18.99 -4.84
C LEU A 169 27.96 19.96 -3.66
N THR A 170 27.44 21.17 -3.85
CA THR A 170 27.28 22.15 -2.77
C THR A 170 26.27 21.68 -1.72
N VAL A 171 25.17 21.07 -2.16
CA VAL A 171 24.18 20.45 -1.27
C VAL A 171 24.76 19.25 -0.53
N LEU A 172 25.47 18.36 -1.23
CA LEU A 172 26.13 17.20 -0.63
C LEU A 172 27.21 17.61 0.37
N TYR A 173 28.00 18.64 0.06
CA TYR A 173 28.98 19.19 0.98
C TYR A 173 28.31 19.68 2.27
N THR A 174 27.23 20.46 2.14
CA THR A 174 26.47 20.95 3.30
C THR A 174 25.87 19.79 4.11
N ALA A 175 25.40 18.73 3.45
CA ALA A 175 24.90 17.55 4.13
C ALA A 175 26.01 16.76 4.86
N GLY A 176 27.18 16.60 4.24
CA GLY A 176 28.33 15.95 4.87
C GLY A 176 28.78 16.65 6.16
N GLN A 177 28.70 17.98 6.23
CA GLN A 177 28.97 18.73 7.47
C GLN A 177 27.95 18.45 8.58
N ASN A 178 26.77 17.91 8.24
CA ASN A 178 25.69 17.58 9.16
C ASN A 178 25.64 16.08 9.52
N GLU A 179 26.78 15.37 9.44
CA GLU A 179 26.89 13.94 9.77
C GLU A 179 26.05 13.02 8.87
N LEU A 180 25.73 13.48 7.65
CA LEU A 180 25.08 12.68 6.61
C LEU A 180 26.14 12.23 5.61
N GLU A 181 26.68 11.04 5.84
CA GLU A 181 27.81 10.47 5.09
C GLU A 181 27.35 9.56 3.94
N ASN A 182 26.18 8.94 4.10
CA ASN A 182 25.66 7.95 3.16
C ASN A 182 24.60 8.58 2.25
N TYR A 183 24.94 8.80 0.98
CA TYR A 183 24.02 9.40 0.02
C TYR A 183 23.30 8.36 -0.83
N ARG A 184 21.98 8.42 -0.85
CA ARG A 184 21.13 7.64 -1.75
C ARG A 184 20.44 8.54 -2.75
N PHE A 185 20.82 8.43 -4.01
CA PHE A 185 20.15 9.17 -5.08
C PHE A 185 18.84 8.49 -5.46
N VAL A 186 17.75 9.25 -5.44
CA VAL A 186 16.42 8.79 -5.79
C VAL A 186 16.06 9.32 -7.18
N VAL A 187 15.59 8.40 -8.01
CA VAL A 187 15.43 8.54 -9.45
C VAL A 187 14.11 7.84 -9.80
N LEU A 188 13.16 8.56 -10.39
CA LEU A 188 11.85 8.05 -10.80
C LEU A 188 12.00 7.12 -12.00
N GLN A 189 11.84 5.82 -11.81
CA GLN A 189 11.82 4.83 -12.89
C GLN A 189 11.03 5.29 -14.14
N LYS A 190 11.65 5.14 -15.33
CA LYS A 190 10.92 5.32 -16.60
C LYS A 190 9.91 4.18 -16.64
N GLU A 191 8.62 4.47 -16.70
CA GLU A 191 7.67 3.48 -17.15
C GLU A 191 8.12 3.06 -18.55
N GLY A 192 8.49 1.78 -18.67
CA GLY A 192 8.87 1.18 -19.94
C GLY A 192 7.69 1.25 -20.88
N GLU A 193 7.98 1.64 -22.12
CA GLU A 193 7.15 1.32 -23.27
C GLU A 193 7.14 -0.20 -23.50
#